data_AF-A0A329RJR0-F1
#
_entry.id   AF-A0A329RJR0-F1
#
_cell.length_a   1.000
_cell.length_b   1.000
_cell.length_c   1.000
_cell.angle_alpha   90.00
_cell.angle_beta   90.00
_cell.angle_gamma   90.00
#
_symmetry.space_group_name_H-M   'P 1'
#
loop_
_entity.id
_entity.type
_entity.pdbx_description
1 polymer ?
#
loop_
_entity_poly.entity_id
_entity_poly.type
_entity_poly.pdbx_seq_one_letter_code
_entity_poly.pdbx_strand_id
1 'polypeptide(L)'
;MATSTCPICLDTIEEAELISNVCGKSCNANICTRCMGRHVEVTLQQFYPGVLPRIRCPICLGAMHASRWEGCVPTETKSTLTTKYAELCRQACVVTPPCCHKTDYTHLTVFDPARTPSSPIVLLPSQVEKFKTLCKQFCRHKLEPRAVLDFAFGTFGEEKAAILMSELTLTRIQDPERRASLLLSLMHYRPNTKTNCCGHDFCFNCKRRGHHESCAEEFDEDNDLVRCRTCRALLLKVEGCDAVNCVCGFNMNWSQERNLRRDRKKGMLPIDIFDISRTNDWLAFQSRLSVVMVRMREKWLHKRVVAMRPLVHPVFVVYVWNFRLRKVLSTQLNAAWIARRAKFVDQTVNAVRGILRPAMATCIWRRRFSKALASVEPEMYWKAYIRWHPEDVESQVEEVNTLLSIGAFDDDE
;
A
#
# COMPACT_ATOMS: atom_id res chain seq x y z
N MET A 1 47.54 -10.63 33.67
CA MET A 1 46.29 -10.58 32.87
C MET A 1 46.32 -9.28 32.09
N ALA A 2 46.18 -9.31 30.77
CA ALA A 2 46.21 -8.10 29.97
C ALA A 2 44.89 -7.33 30.18
N THR A 3 44.95 -6.29 30.99
CA THR A 3 43.83 -5.39 31.21
C THR A 3 43.74 -4.43 30.03
N SER A 4 42.65 -4.47 29.27
CA SER A 4 42.38 -3.50 28.21
C SER A 4 41.56 -2.34 28.78
N THR A 5 41.73 -1.14 28.25
CA THR A 5 40.97 0.05 28.69
C THR A 5 39.92 0.41 27.65
N CYS A 6 38.68 0.67 28.09
CA CYS A 6 37.60 1.09 27.20
C CYS A 6 37.85 2.52 26.70
N PRO A 7 37.89 2.78 25.38
CA PRO A 7 38.08 4.13 24.85
C PRO A 7 36.86 5.05 25.05
N ILE A 8 35.72 4.51 25.48
CA ILE A 8 34.47 5.27 25.68
C ILE A 8 34.34 5.73 27.13
N CYS A 9 34.37 4.81 28.10
CA CYS A 9 34.25 5.15 29.53
C CYS A 9 35.59 5.35 30.24
N LEU A 10 36.72 4.99 29.60
CA LEU A 10 38.08 5.02 30.16
C LEU A 10 38.32 4.06 31.33
N ASP A 11 37.38 3.17 31.61
CA ASP A 11 37.52 2.15 32.65
C ASP A 11 38.30 0.92 32.15
N THR A 12 38.91 0.20 33.09
CA THR A 12 39.53 -1.09 32.87
C THR A 12 38.48 -2.15 32.55
N ILE A 13 38.67 -2.90 31.46
CA ILE A 13 37.74 -3.94 31.01
C ILE A 13 38.25 -5.32 31.42
N GLU A 14 37.39 -6.09 32.07
CA GLU A 14 37.61 -7.53 32.29
C GLU A 14 37.44 -8.29 30.98
N GLU A 15 38.22 -9.34 30.76
CA GLU A 15 38.22 -10.10 29.50
C GLU A 15 36.84 -10.64 29.11
N ALA A 16 35.97 -10.94 30.08
CA ALA A 16 34.60 -11.38 29.87
C ALA A 16 33.64 -10.29 29.36
N GLU A 17 33.92 -9.01 29.65
CA GLU A 17 33.11 -7.86 29.20
C GLU A 17 33.70 -7.17 27.95
N LEU A 18 34.88 -7.62 27.48
CA LEU A 18 35.57 -7.05 26.33
C LEU A 18 34.93 -7.49 25.01
N ILE A 19 34.54 -6.51 24.20
CA ILE A 19 34.08 -6.71 22.83
C ILE A 19 35.14 -6.17 21.88
N SER A 20 35.61 -7.04 20.99
CA SER A 20 36.47 -6.69 19.87
C SER A 20 35.72 -6.79 18.54
N ASN A 21 36.26 -6.19 17.47
CA ASN A 21 35.80 -6.41 16.10
C ASN A 21 34.31 -6.11 15.85
N VAL A 22 33.74 -5.12 16.55
CA VAL A 22 32.30 -4.82 16.58
C VAL A 22 31.68 -4.69 15.18
N CYS A 23 32.34 -3.95 14.26
CA CYS A 23 31.84 -3.70 12.90
C CYS A 23 32.38 -4.68 11.84
N GLY A 24 33.29 -5.59 12.19
CA GLY A 24 33.95 -6.54 11.29
C GLY A 24 35.38 -6.87 11.70
N LYS A 25 36.03 -7.82 11.00
CA LYS A 25 37.38 -8.31 11.34
C LYS A 25 38.48 -7.24 11.29
N SER A 26 38.29 -6.18 10.53
CA SER A 26 39.22 -5.03 10.44
C SER A 26 38.92 -3.93 11.47
N CYS A 27 37.96 -4.15 12.37
CA CYS A 27 37.52 -3.16 13.33
C CYS A 27 38.37 -3.19 14.61
N ASN A 28 39.20 -2.19 14.81
CA ASN A 28 40.04 -2.03 16.01
C ASN A 28 39.27 -1.56 17.26
N ALA A 29 37.95 -1.76 17.31
CA ALA A 29 37.15 -1.36 18.46
C ALA A 29 37.34 -2.37 19.59
N ASN A 30 37.79 -1.90 20.75
CA ASN A 30 37.89 -2.66 21.99
C ASN A 30 37.06 -1.93 23.06
N ILE A 31 35.80 -2.32 23.26
CA ILE A 31 34.87 -1.59 24.13
C ILE A 31 34.19 -2.56 25.10
N CYS A 32 33.73 -2.07 26.25
CA CYS A 32 32.93 -2.89 27.15
C CYS A 32 31.48 -3.01 26.67
N THR A 33 30.83 -4.13 27.02
CA THR A 33 29.41 -4.42 26.74
C THR A 33 28.48 -3.29 27.20
N ARG A 34 28.75 -2.67 28.35
CA ARG A 34 27.95 -1.55 28.89
C ARG A 34 27.97 -0.33 27.99
N CYS A 35 29.16 0.07 27.51
CA CYS A 35 29.29 1.21 26.59
C CYS A 35 28.60 0.93 25.25
N MET A 36 28.67 -0.30 24.75
CA MET A 36 27.98 -0.69 23.53
C MET A 36 26.45 -0.65 23.70
N GLY A 37 25.93 -1.18 24.80
CA GLY A 37 24.50 -1.10 25.15
C GLY A 37 24.01 0.34 25.22
N ARG A 38 24.73 1.21 25.94
CA ARG A 38 24.39 2.63 26.06
C ARG A 38 24.46 3.37 24.73
N HIS A 39 25.46 3.08 23.90
CA HIS A 39 25.60 3.65 22.56
C HIS A 39 24.39 3.33 21.68
N VAL A 40 23.97 2.07 21.63
CA VAL A 40 22.77 1.65 20.90
C VAL A 40 21.53 2.32 21.47
N GLU A 41 21.37 2.33 22.80
CA GLU A 41 20.22 2.96 23.46
C GLU A 41 20.07 4.45 23.09
N VAL A 42 21.15 5.22 23.24
CA VAL A 42 21.18 6.66 22.91
C VAL A 42 20.92 6.87 21.42
N THR A 43 21.54 6.06 20.57
CA THR A 43 21.32 6.09 19.11
C THR A 43 19.83 5.92 18.81
N LEU A 44 19.15 4.95 19.41
CA LEU A 44 17.71 4.70 19.21
C LEU A 44 16.80 5.74 19.89
N GLN A 45 17.27 6.52 20.84
CA GLN A 45 16.51 7.61 21.45
C GLN A 45 16.51 8.88 20.58
N GLN A 46 17.54 9.08 19.75
CA GLN A 46 17.68 10.28 18.93
C GLN A 46 16.90 10.24 17.61
N PHE A 47 16.32 9.09 17.23
CA PHE A 47 15.57 8.98 15.98
C PHE A 47 14.16 9.54 16.07
N TYR A 48 13.78 10.28 15.04
CA TYR A 48 12.41 10.73 14.82
C TYR A 48 11.60 9.64 14.09
N PRO A 49 10.30 9.46 14.42
CA PRO A 49 9.42 8.59 13.65
C PRO A 49 9.46 8.95 12.16
N GLY A 50 9.60 7.95 11.29
CA GLY A 50 9.73 8.17 9.84
C GLY A 50 11.16 8.04 9.30
N VAL A 51 12.18 8.03 10.16
CA VAL A 51 13.59 7.87 9.75
C VAL A 51 14.09 6.48 10.14
N LEU A 52 14.79 5.81 9.22
CA LEU A 52 15.37 4.50 9.49
C LEU A 52 16.53 4.59 10.49
N PRO A 53 16.51 3.82 11.58
CA PRO A 53 17.57 3.83 12.58
C PRO A 53 18.83 3.16 12.03
N ARG A 54 19.88 3.94 11.76
CA ARG A 54 21.18 3.41 11.30
C ARG A 54 22.17 3.36 12.46
N ILE A 55 22.34 2.18 13.03
CA ILE A 55 23.32 1.95 14.10
C ILE A 55 24.71 1.85 13.47
N ARG A 56 25.64 2.65 13.99
CA ARG A 56 27.04 2.71 13.55
C ARG A 56 27.97 2.27 14.67
N CYS A 57 29.13 1.76 14.31
CA CYS A 57 30.17 1.45 15.28
C CYS A 57 30.58 2.72 16.04
N PRO A 58 30.70 2.66 17.38
CA PRO A 58 31.11 3.85 18.15
C PRO A 58 32.55 4.29 17.86
N ILE A 59 33.39 3.42 17.30
CA ILE A 59 34.81 3.70 17.00
C ILE A 59 35.01 3.94 15.50
N CYS A 60 34.61 2.97 14.66
CA CYS A 60 34.85 3.00 13.22
C CYS A 60 33.82 3.86 12.45
N LEU A 61 32.69 4.21 13.08
CA LEU A 61 31.51 4.86 12.49
C LEU A 61 30.91 4.14 11.26
N GLY A 62 31.40 2.95 10.92
CA GLY A 62 30.83 2.07 9.91
C GLY A 62 29.45 1.57 10.31
N ALA A 63 28.55 1.44 9.34
CA ALA A 63 27.22 0.89 9.55
C ALA A 63 27.31 -0.58 10.00
N MET A 64 26.46 -0.95 10.96
CA MET A 64 26.46 -2.30 11.54
C MET A 64 25.12 -2.98 11.30
N HIS A 65 25.21 -4.22 10.83
CA HIS A 65 24.07 -5.12 10.73
C HIS A 65 23.51 -5.45 12.12
N ALA A 66 22.19 -5.64 12.22
CA ALA A 66 21.48 -5.98 13.45
C ALA A 66 22.17 -7.07 14.27
N SER A 67 22.46 -8.21 13.65
CA SER A 67 23.08 -9.37 14.30
C SER A 67 24.44 -9.08 14.95
N ARG A 68 25.19 -8.08 14.46
CA ARG A 68 26.51 -7.74 15.00
C ARG A 68 26.38 -7.00 16.32
N TRP A 69 25.58 -5.94 16.38
CA TRP A 69 25.43 -5.19 17.62
C TRP A 69 24.56 -5.94 18.65
N GLU A 70 23.61 -6.76 18.22
CA GLU A 70 22.77 -7.58 19.11
C GLU A 70 23.57 -8.59 19.94
N GLY A 71 24.69 -9.09 19.41
CA GLY A 71 25.61 -9.96 20.15
C GLY A 71 26.52 -9.21 21.12
N CYS A 72 26.63 -7.89 20.97
CA CYS A 72 27.57 -7.03 21.68
C CYS A 72 26.90 -6.17 22.77
N VAL A 73 25.60 -6.27 22.97
CA VAL A 73 24.87 -5.53 24.02
C VAL A 73 24.59 -6.42 25.24
N PRO A 74 24.44 -5.84 26.45
CA PRO A 74 24.11 -6.61 27.65
C PRO A 74 22.79 -7.36 27.51
N THR A 75 22.76 -8.61 27.96
CA THR A 75 21.61 -9.52 27.82
C THR A 75 20.33 -8.94 28.42
N GLU A 76 20.41 -8.17 29.51
CA GLU A 76 19.24 -7.58 30.16
C GLU A 76 18.54 -6.53 29.28
N THR A 77 19.30 -5.79 28.48
CA THR A 77 18.79 -4.69 27.65
C THR A 77 18.51 -5.11 26.20
N LYS A 78 19.09 -6.23 25.76
CA LYS A 78 19.03 -6.72 24.38
C LYS A 78 17.61 -6.75 23.81
N SER A 79 16.67 -7.39 24.52
CA SER A 79 15.29 -7.56 24.05
C SER A 79 14.55 -6.22 23.90
N THR A 80 14.78 -5.29 24.82
CA THR A 80 14.20 -3.94 24.76
C THR A 80 14.76 -3.15 23.58
N LEU A 81 16.08 -3.21 23.35
CA LEU A 81 16.74 -2.52 22.26
C LEU A 81 16.33 -3.08 20.88
N THR A 82 16.27 -4.41 20.72
CA THR A 82 15.84 -5.04 19.46
C THR A 82 14.39 -4.75 19.14
N THR A 83 13.50 -4.80 20.14
CA THR A 83 12.09 -4.44 19.96
C THR A 83 11.95 -2.98 19.53
N LYS A 84 12.65 -2.06 20.20
CA LYS A 84 12.64 -0.63 19.85
C LYS A 84 13.19 -0.38 18.44
N TYR A 85 14.28 -1.05 18.08
CA TYR A 85 14.89 -0.96 16.76
C TYR A 85 13.94 -1.42 15.65
N ALA A 86 13.31 -2.59 15.83
CA ALA A 86 12.33 -3.13 14.88
C ALA A 86 11.11 -2.21 14.75
N GLU A 87 10.62 -1.65 15.86
CA GLU A 87 9.49 -0.72 15.86
C GLU A 87 9.83 0.58 15.11
N LEU A 88 11.02 1.15 15.31
CA LEU A 88 11.47 2.34 14.55
C LEU A 88 11.58 2.04 13.05
N CYS A 89 12.10 0.87 12.67
CA CYS A 89 12.12 0.43 11.26
C CYS A 89 10.71 0.29 10.69
N ARG A 90 9.77 -0.26 11.46
CA ARG A 90 8.36 -0.38 11.07
C ARG A 90 7.72 0.98 10.87
N GLN A 91 7.91 1.90 11.82
CA GLN A 91 7.40 3.27 11.79
C GLN A 91 7.90 4.06 10.58
N ALA A 92 9.17 3.87 10.19
CA ALA A 92 9.72 4.47 8.98
C ALA A 92 9.00 4.03 7.69
N CYS A 93 8.34 2.87 7.70
CA CYS A 93 7.55 2.35 6.58
C CYS A 93 6.04 2.56 6.74
N VAL A 94 5.58 3.22 7.80
CA VAL A 94 4.15 3.49 8.00
C VAL A 94 3.67 4.51 6.98
N VAL A 95 2.53 4.23 6.38
CA VAL A 95 1.86 5.10 5.43
C VAL A 95 0.38 5.15 5.81
N THR A 96 -0.25 6.32 5.71
CA THR A 96 -1.71 6.38 5.81
C THR A 96 -2.32 5.96 4.47
N PRO A 97 -2.99 4.80 4.38
CA PRO A 97 -3.57 4.35 3.12
C PRO A 97 -4.78 5.23 2.77
N PRO A 98 -5.04 5.49 1.48
CA PRO A 98 -6.14 6.38 1.12
C PRO A 98 -7.53 5.72 1.34
N CYS A 99 -7.61 4.40 1.53
CA CYS A 99 -8.87 3.67 1.70
C CYS A 99 -9.37 3.56 3.14
N CYS A 100 -8.50 3.69 4.15
CA CYS A 100 -8.87 3.44 5.55
C CYS A 100 -8.05 4.26 6.54
N HIS A 101 -8.50 4.32 7.79
CA HIS A 101 -7.86 5.11 8.85
C HIS A 101 -6.86 4.33 9.71
N LYS A 102 -6.27 3.26 9.16
CA LYS A 102 -5.27 2.47 9.87
C LYS A 102 -3.98 3.28 9.99
N THR A 103 -3.73 3.82 11.19
CA THR A 103 -2.56 4.66 11.49
C THR A 103 -1.25 3.87 11.60
N ASP A 104 -1.33 2.55 11.74
CA ASP A 104 -0.21 1.62 11.88
C ASP A 104 0.05 0.83 10.58
N TYR A 105 -0.62 1.17 9.48
CA TYR A 105 -0.51 0.49 8.21
C TYR A 105 0.91 0.59 7.63
N THR A 106 1.48 -0.57 7.26
CA THR A 106 2.83 -0.67 6.68
C THR A 106 2.88 -1.77 5.62
N HIS A 107 3.73 -1.56 4.61
CA HIS A 107 4.09 -2.60 3.64
C HIS A 107 5.30 -3.44 4.10
N LEU A 108 5.88 -3.13 5.26
CA LEU A 108 7.02 -3.87 5.79
C LEU A 108 6.61 -5.29 6.14
N THR A 109 7.18 -6.25 5.42
CA THR A 109 6.92 -7.68 5.63
C THR A 109 7.64 -8.17 6.88
N VAL A 110 7.03 -9.13 7.58
CA VAL A 110 7.66 -9.86 8.69
C VAL A 110 8.77 -10.78 8.14
N PHE A 111 9.74 -11.12 9.00
CA PHE A 111 10.82 -12.02 8.61
C PHE A 111 10.24 -13.43 8.57
N ASP A 112 10.29 -14.04 7.40
CA ASP A 112 9.77 -15.38 7.16
C ASP A 112 10.67 -16.06 6.11
N PRO A 113 11.70 -16.81 6.55
CA PRO A 113 12.60 -17.51 5.64
C PRO A 113 11.90 -18.68 4.93
N ALA A 114 10.85 -19.23 5.53
CA ALA A 114 10.08 -20.36 5.02
C ALA A 114 9.01 -19.96 4.00
N ARG A 115 8.83 -18.65 3.77
CA ARG A 115 7.84 -18.15 2.81
C ARG A 115 8.10 -18.70 1.40
N THR A 116 7.07 -19.30 0.83
CA THR A 116 7.02 -19.72 -0.58
C THR A 116 6.30 -18.64 -1.42
N PRO A 117 6.68 -18.47 -2.70
CA PRO A 117 6.04 -17.50 -3.56
C PRO A 117 4.66 -18.01 -3.98
N SER A 118 3.71 -17.08 -4.17
CA SER A 118 2.35 -17.39 -4.59
C SER A 118 2.28 -17.97 -6.02
N SER A 119 3.30 -17.69 -6.83
CA SER A 119 3.45 -18.21 -8.18
C SER A 119 4.87 -18.74 -8.38
N PRO A 120 5.03 -19.94 -8.96
CA PRO A 120 6.36 -20.51 -9.19
C PRO A 120 7.13 -19.64 -10.19
N ILE A 121 8.35 -19.26 -9.83
CA ILE A 121 9.24 -18.49 -10.70
C ILE A 121 10.40 -19.38 -11.10
N VAL A 122 10.54 -19.60 -12.41
CA VAL A 122 11.72 -20.27 -12.97
C VAL A 122 12.76 -19.22 -13.34
N LEU A 123 13.93 -19.32 -12.71
CA LEU A 123 15.07 -18.43 -12.87
C LEU A 123 16.32 -19.25 -13.21
N LEU A 124 17.23 -18.68 -14.01
CA LEU A 124 18.47 -19.34 -14.38
C LEU A 124 19.42 -19.41 -13.18
N PRO A 125 19.97 -20.57 -12.79
CA PRO A 125 20.79 -20.72 -11.58
C PRO A 125 21.96 -19.74 -11.48
N SER A 126 22.67 -19.49 -12.59
CA SER A 126 23.81 -18.56 -12.63
C SER A 126 23.42 -17.10 -12.32
N GLN A 127 22.25 -16.67 -12.78
CA GLN A 127 21.72 -15.33 -12.48
C GLN A 127 21.26 -15.24 -11.03
N VAL A 128 20.69 -16.32 -10.50
CA VAL A 128 20.26 -16.40 -9.09
C VAL A 128 21.46 -16.32 -8.16
N GLU A 129 22.58 -17.01 -8.44
CA GLU A 129 23.79 -16.91 -7.60
C GLU A 129 24.39 -15.51 -7.58
N LYS A 130 24.41 -14.84 -8.74
CA LYS A 130 24.83 -13.44 -8.82
C LYS A 130 23.90 -12.54 -8.01
N PHE A 131 22.58 -12.75 -8.10
CA PHE A 131 21.60 -12.01 -7.30
C PHE A 131 21.79 -12.24 -5.79
N LYS A 132 22.00 -13.49 -5.36
CA LYS A 132 22.29 -13.83 -3.95
C LYS A 132 23.51 -13.07 -3.45
N THR A 133 24.58 -13.00 -4.25
CA THR A 133 25.80 -12.24 -3.91
C THR A 133 25.50 -10.76 -3.72
N LEU A 134 24.73 -10.15 -4.62
CA LEU A 134 24.32 -8.73 -4.50
C LEU A 134 23.45 -8.49 -3.25
N CYS A 135 22.52 -9.39 -2.95
CA CYS A 135 21.71 -9.33 -1.73
C CYS A 135 22.57 -9.43 -0.46
N LYS A 136 23.57 -10.33 -0.43
CA LYS A 136 24.53 -10.43 0.68
C LYS A 136 25.33 -9.13 0.86
N GLN A 137 25.84 -8.56 -0.24
CA GLN A 137 26.56 -7.28 -0.21
C GLN A 137 25.68 -6.13 0.25
N PHE A 138 24.42 -6.10 -0.19
CA PHE A 138 23.41 -5.16 0.28
C PHE A 138 23.16 -5.31 1.78
N CYS A 139 22.93 -6.51 2.30
CA CYS A 139 22.74 -6.72 3.74
C CYS A 139 23.98 -6.31 4.57
N ARG A 140 25.18 -6.44 4.00
CA ARG A 140 26.44 -6.01 4.61
C ARG A 140 26.74 -4.51 4.48
N HIS A 141 25.77 -3.68 4.06
CA HIS A 141 25.94 -2.24 3.79
C HIS A 141 27.04 -1.91 2.75
N LYS A 142 27.46 -2.86 1.92
CA LYS A 142 28.46 -2.65 0.85
C LYS A 142 27.83 -2.19 -0.46
N LEU A 143 26.50 -2.34 -0.59
CA LEU A 143 25.75 -2.03 -1.79
C LEU A 143 24.47 -1.26 -1.47
N GLU A 144 24.14 -0.29 -2.31
CA GLU A 144 22.90 0.46 -2.24
C GLU A 144 21.71 -0.38 -2.74
N PRO A 145 20.49 -0.18 -2.19
CA PRO A 145 19.31 -0.96 -2.57
C PRO A 145 18.99 -0.82 -4.08
N ARG A 146 19.26 0.35 -4.66
CA ARG A 146 18.97 0.62 -6.08
C ARG A 146 19.72 -0.33 -7.02
N ALA A 147 20.98 -0.65 -6.72
CA ALA A 147 21.76 -1.58 -7.53
C ALA A 147 21.18 -3.00 -7.53
N VAL A 148 20.63 -3.45 -6.40
CA VAL A 148 19.92 -4.75 -6.30
C VAL A 148 18.66 -4.74 -7.16
N LEU A 149 17.88 -3.65 -7.08
CA LEU A 149 16.65 -3.50 -7.86
C LEU A 149 16.93 -3.42 -9.37
N ASP A 150 17.89 -2.60 -9.78
CA ASP A 150 18.26 -2.44 -11.19
C ASP A 150 18.74 -3.78 -11.78
N PHE A 151 19.53 -4.55 -11.02
CA PHE A 151 19.92 -5.90 -11.45
C PHE A 151 18.72 -6.84 -11.56
N ALA A 152 17.84 -6.86 -10.55
CA ALA A 152 16.68 -7.76 -10.53
C ALA A 152 15.74 -7.47 -11.71
N PHE A 153 15.37 -6.20 -11.90
CA PHE A 153 14.45 -5.80 -12.97
C PHE A 153 15.09 -5.89 -14.36
N GLY A 154 16.37 -5.57 -14.50
CA GLY A 154 17.10 -5.69 -15.77
C GLY A 154 17.35 -7.14 -16.20
N THR A 155 17.52 -8.07 -15.25
CA THR A 155 17.89 -9.47 -15.56
C THR A 155 16.67 -10.39 -15.67
N PHE A 156 15.71 -10.26 -14.77
CA PHE A 156 14.58 -11.20 -14.65
C PHE A 156 13.29 -10.71 -15.31
N GLY A 157 13.23 -9.43 -15.67
CA GLY A 157 12.04 -8.80 -16.23
C GLY A 157 11.01 -8.36 -15.18
N GLU A 158 10.03 -7.58 -15.62
CA GLU A 158 9.15 -6.77 -14.77
C GLU A 158 8.36 -7.60 -13.73
N GLU A 159 7.72 -8.68 -14.20
CA GLU A 159 6.82 -9.54 -13.42
C GLU A 159 7.58 -10.45 -12.47
N LYS A 160 8.58 -11.21 -12.98
CA LYS A 160 9.37 -12.14 -12.16
C LYS A 160 10.14 -11.41 -11.07
N ALA A 161 10.74 -10.27 -11.38
CA ALA A 161 11.45 -9.47 -10.39
C ALA A 161 10.49 -8.88 -9.34
N ALA A 162 9.24 -8.54 -9.70
CA ALA A 162 8.25 -8.07 -8.73
C ALA A 162 8.06 -9.12 -7.63
N ILE A 163 7.73 -10.36 -8.04
CA ILE A 163 7.46 -11.48 -7.13
C ILE A 163 8.74 -11.84 -6.34
N LEU A 164 9.89 -11.92 -7.01
CA LEU A 164 11.19 -12.19 -6.38
C LEU A 164 11.52 -11.16 -5.28
N MET A 165 11.29 -9.88 -5.53
CA MET A 165 11.57 -8.82 -4.55
C MET A 165 10.54 -8.81 -3.42
N SER A 166 9.24 -8.80 -3.74
CA SER A 166 8.17 -8.60 -2.76
C SER A 166 7.85 -9.82 -1.90
N GLU A 167 7.90 -11.02 -2.48
CA GLU A 167 7.46 -12.24 -1.81
C GLU A 167 8.61 -13.09 -1.26
N LEU A 168 9.82 -12.97 -1.82
CA LEU A 168 10.96 -13.79 -1.41
C LEU A 168 12.06 -12.97 -0.75
N THR A 169 12.55 -11.93 -1.42
CA THR A 169 13.76 -11.22 -0.96
C THR A 169 13.47 -10.42 0.31
N LEU A 170 12.38 -9.63 0.34
CA LEU A 170 12.03 -8.83 1.51
C LEU A 170 11.74 -9.67 2.76
N THR A 171 11.09 -10.83 2.64
CA THR A 171 10.79 -11.67 3.81
C THR A 171 12.00 -12.41 4.35
N ARG A 172 13.04 -12.60 3.53
CA ARG A 172 14.27 -13.31 3.89
C ARG A 172 15.38 -12.42 4.44
N ILE A 173 15.22 -11.10 4.40
CA ILE A 173 16.17 -10.18 5.04
C ILE A 173 15.87 -10.13 6.54
N GLN A 174 16.81 -10.64 7.34
CA GLN A 174 16.70 -10.70 8.78
C GLN A 174 16.71 -9.29 9.42
N ASP A 175 17.61 -8.42 8.98
CA ASP A 175 17.76 -7.07 9.51
C ASP A 175 16.57 -6.17 9.11
N PRO A 176 15.79 -5.68 10.10
CA PRO A 176 14.67 -4.78 9.85
C PRO A 176 15.03 -3.50 9.09
N GLU A 177 16.20 -2.90 9.31
CA GLU A 177 16.62 -1.66 8.62
C GLU A 177 16.96 -1.92 7.16
N ARG A 178 17.67 -3.03 6.87
CA ARG A 178 17.99 -3.41 5.49
C ARG A 178 16.73 -3.74 4.72
N ARG A 179 15.83 -4.50 5.33
CA ARG A 179 14.54 -4.86 4.73
C ARG A 179 13.68 -3.62 4.45
N ALA A 180 13.59 -2.71 5.42
CA ALA A 180 12.86 -1.46 5.25
C ALA A 180 13.50 -0.55 4.19
N SER A 181 14.82 -0.43 4.16
CA SER A 181 15.56 0.31 3.12
C SER A 181 15.27 -0.22 1.72
N LEU A 182 15.26 -1.54 1.54
CA LEU A 182 14.95 -2.18 0.27
C LEU A 182 13.50 -1.97 -0.13
N LEU A 183 12.56 -2.09 0.82
CA LEU A 183 11.14 -1.84 0.58
C LEU A 183 10.89 -0.40 0.14
N LEU A 184 11.42 0.59 0.86
CA LEU A 184 11.24 2.00 0.53
C LEU A 184 11.81 2.31 -0.87
N SER A 185 12.95 1.71 -1.20
CA SER A 185 13.56 1.86 -2.53
C SER A 185 12.73 1.19 -3.62
N LEU A 186 12.19 -0.01 -3.35
CA LEU A 186 11.29 -0.72 -4.26
C LEU A 186 10.01 0.09 -4.51
N MET A 187 9.43 0.66 -3.45
CA MET A 187 8.21 1.47 -3.55
C MET A 187 8.47 2.82 -4.22
N HIS A 188 9.69 3.34 -4.16
CA HIS A 188 10.06 4.52 -4.95
C HIS A 188 10.26 4.18 -6.43
N TYR A 189 10.88 3.03 -6.72
CA TYR A 189 11.06 2.50 -8.08
C TYR A 189 9.72 2.16 -8.74
N ARG A 190 8.82 1.50 -7.99
CA ARG A 190 7.45 1.14 -8.40
C ARG A 190 6.44 1.69 -7.41
N PRO A 191 6.01 2.94 -7.60
CA PRO A 191 5.10 3.57 -6.66
C PRO A 191 3.68 3.04 -6.77
N ASN A 192 3.25 2.59 -7.94
CA ASN A 192 1.92 2.04 -8.15
C ASN A 192 1.83 0.66 -7.49
N THR A 193 1.06 0.56 -6.41
CA THR A 193 0.90 -0.68 -5.64
C THR A 193 -0.51 -0.80 -5.09
N LYS A 194 -0.82 -1.93 -4.45
CA LYS A 194 -2.10 -2.21 -3.80
C LYS A 194 -1.93 -2.23 -2.31
N THR A 195 -2.87 -1.63 -1.61
CA THR A 195 -2.88 -1.69 -0.15
C THR A 195 -3.11 -3.13 0.36
N ASN A 196 -2.32 -3.56 1.35
CA ASN A 196 -2.46 -4.89 1.97
C ASN A 196 -3.75 -5.03 2.81
N CYS A 197 -4.36 -3.91 3.22
CA CYS A 197 -5.50 -3.92 4.13
C CYS A 197 -6.86 -4.06 3.43
N CYS A 198 -7.01 -3.47 2.24
CA CYS A 198 -8.29 -3.36 1.53
C CYS A 198 -8.14 -3.64 0.01
N GLY A 199 -6.92 -3.87 -0.49
CA GLY A 199 -6.65 -4.16 -1.90
C GLY A 199 -6.79 -2.96 -2.85
N HIS A 200 -6.98 -1.74 -2.33
CA HIS A 200 -7.11 -0.55 -3.15
C HIS A 200 -5.78 -0.14 -3.79
N ASP A 201 -5.84 0.23 -5.06
CA ASP A 201 -4.75 0.83 -5.82
C ASP A 201 -4.40 2.21 -5.26
N PHE A 202 -3.11 2.45 -5.06
CA PHE A 202 -2.58 3.75 -4.67
C PHE A 202 -1.14 3.92 -5.17
N CYS A 203 -0.68 5.16 -5.21
CA CYS A 203 0.70 5.51 -5.52
C CYS A 203 1.48 5.80 -4.23
N PHE A 204 2.58 5.09 -3.99
CA PHE A 204 3.42 5.28 -2.82
C PHE A 204 4.16 6.62 -2.81
N ASN A 205 4.44 7.24 -3.96
CA ASN A 205 5.17 8.51 -3.97
C ASN A 205 4.25 9.69 -3.58
N CYS A 206 3.07 9.80 -4.20
CA CYS A 206 2.13 10.90 -3.93
C CYS A 206 1.07 10.56 -2.86
N LYS A 207 0.97 9.30 -2.44
CA LYS A 207 -0.02 8.77 -1.48
C LYS A 207 -1.48 8.88 -1.94
N ARG A 208 -1.74 9.10 -3.23
CA ARG A 208 -3.09 9.23 -3.82
C ARG A 208 -3.66 7.91 -4.29
N ARG A 209 -4.99 7.86 -4.44
CA ARG A 209 -5.74 6.72 -4.98
C ARG A 209 -5.44 6.51 -6.46
N GLY A 210 -5.45 5.25 -6.87
CA GLY A 210 -5.24 4.84 -8.26
C GLY A 210 -3.76 4.73 -8.64
N HIS A 211 -3.53 4.23 -9.84
CA HIS A 211 -2.21 4.17 -10.47
C HIS A 211 -2.10 5.25 -11.52
N HIS A 212 -0.94 5.89 -11.60
CA HIS A 212 -0.68 6.93 -12.59
C HIS A 212 0.80 6.90 -13.01
N GLU A 213 1.09 7.44 -14.20
CA GLU A 213 2.43 7.38 -14.80
C GLU A 213 3.38 8.42 -14.20
N SER A 214 2.88 9.60 -13.83
CA SER A 214 3.67 10.67 -13.21
C SER A 214 2.96 11.23 -11.99
N CYS A 215 3.73 11.65 -10.97
CA CYS A 215 3.19 12.29 -9.76
C CYS A 215 3.03 13.81 -9.93
N ALA A 216 2.86 14.30 -11.17
CA ALA A 216 3.02 15.71 -11.55
C ALA A 216 1.86 16.64 -11.16
N GLU A 217 0.86 16.16 -10.42
CA GLU A 217 -0.28 17.00 -10.03
C GLU A 217 0.13 18.04 -8.97
N GLU A 218 -0.20 19.29 -9.26
CA GLU A 218 0.15 20.46 -8.46
C GLU A 218 -0.45 20.39 -7.06
N PHE A 219 0.38 20.76 -6.09
CA PHE A 219 0.00 20.96 -4.71
C PHE A 219 -0.92 22.18 -4.61
N ASP A 220 -2.11 21.99 -4.03
CA ASP A 220 -3.06 23.06 -3.82
C ASP A 220 -2.94 23.59 -2.39
N GLU A 221 -2.23 24.70 -2.21
CA GLU A 221 -2.01 25.34 -0.90
C GLU A 221 -3.29 25.62 -0.10
N ASP A 222 -4.43 25.79 -0.78
CA ASP A 222 -5.69 26.12 -0.13
C ASP A 222 -6.52 24.90 0.25
N ASN A 223 -6.31 23.77 -0.43
CA ASN A 223 -7.00 22.53 -0.14
C ASN A 223 -6.16 21.53 0.66
N ASP A 224 -4.83 21.59 0.53
CA ASP A 224 -3.90 20.61 1.06
C ASP A 224 -3.20 21.06 2.34
N LEU A 225 -3.34 22.33 2.75
CA LEU A 225 -2.75 22.86 3.99
C LEU A 225 -3.76 23.33 5.04
N VAL A 226 -3.61 22.81 6.25
CA VAL A 226 -4.33 23.26 7.45
C VAL A 226 -3.35 23.48 8.60
N ARG A 227 -3.58 24.51 9.43
CA ARG A 227 -2.83 24.71 10.66
C ARG A 227 -3.54 24.03 11.83
N CYS A 228 -2.80 23.26 12.62
CA CYS A 228 -3.32 22.69 13.84
C CYS A 228 -3.79 23.79 14.80
N ARG A 229 -5.00 23.68 15.35
CA ARG A 229 -5.55 24.69 16.26
C ARG A 229 -4.83 24.76 17.61
N THR A 230 -4.20 23.66 18.04
CA THR A 230 -3.48 23.59 19.32
C THR A 230 -2.03 24.07 19.20
N CYS A 231 -1.20 23.39 18.42
CA CYS A 231 0.24 23.67 18.33
C CYS A 231 0.64 24.56 17.15
N ARG A 232 -0.32 24.96 16.29
CA ARG A 232 -0.11 25.80 15.09
C ARG A 232 0.81 25.19 14.02
N ALA A 233 1.22 23.93 14.16
CA ALA A 233 1.96 23.20 13.13
C ALA A 233 1.16 23.20 11.82
N LEU A 234 1.86 23.44 10.71
CA LEU A 234 1.29 23.33 9.38
C LEU A 234 1.24 21.86 8.99
N LEU A 235 0.04 21.37 8.69
CA LEU A 235 -0.22 20.00 8.26
C LEU A 235 -0.50 20.00 6.76
N LEU A 236 0.10 19.04 6.06
CA LEU A 236 -0.13 18.75 4.66
C LEU A 236 -0.95 17.45 4.56
N LYS A 237 -2.11 17.52 3.91
CA LYS A 237 -2.90 16.33 3.55
C LYS A 237 -3.35 16.47 2.10
N VAL A 238 -2.90 15.55 1.26
CA VAL A 238 -3.24 15.52 -0.17
C VAL A 238 -4.50 14.67 -0.40
N GLU A 239 -4.54 13.44 0.15
CA GLU A 239 -5.70 12.56 0.05
C GLU A 239 -5.91 11.74 1.35
N GLY A 240 -7.00 10.96 1.38
CA GLY A 240 -7.36 10.09 2.51
C GLY A 240 -8.58 10.58 3.27
N CYS A 241 -8.89 9.90 4.37
CA CYS A 241 -10.03 10.20 5.23
C CYS A 241 -9.92 11.58 5.90
N ASP A 242 -11.05 12.16 6.28
CA ASP A 242 -11.10 13.48 6.89
C ASP A 242 -10.63 13.51 8.34
N ALA A 243 -10.58 12.39 9.07
CA ALA A 243 -9.93 12.41 10.38
C ALA A 243 -8.42 12.61 10.20
N VAL A 244 -7.80 13.49 10.97
CA VAL A 244 -6.34 13.75 10.91
C VAL A 244 -5.85 13.99 12.33
N ASN A 245 -4.72 13.38 12.69
CA ASN A 245 -4.04 13.61 13.96
C ASN A 245 -2.81 14.50 13.74
N CYS A 246 -2.73 15.59 14.49
CA CYS A 246 -1.51 16.37 14.58
C CYS A 246 -0.47 15.66 15.45
N VAL A 247 0.81 15.93 15.23
CA VAL A 247 1.94 15.46 16.06
C VAL A 247 1.78 15.84 17.54
N CYS A 248 1.09 16.95 17.84
CA CYS A 248 0.79 17.35 19.22
C CYS A 248 -0.36 16.56 19.87
N GLY A 249 -0.93 15.56 19.20
CA GLY A 249 -2.05 14.75 19.69
C GLY A 249 -3.44 15.33 19.42
N PHE A 250 -3.56 16.50 18.79
CA PHE A 250 -4.86 17.07 18.43
C PHE A 250 -5.49 16.33 17.24
N ASN A 251 -6.66 15.72 17.46
CA ASN A 251 -7.47 15.12 16.40
C ASN A 251 -8.41 16.18 15.81
N MET A 252 -8.49 16.23 14.48
CA MET A 252 -9.34 17.17 13.76
C MET A 252 -9.98 16.54 12.54
N ASN A 253 -11.08 17.13 12.08
CA ASN A 253 -11.70 16.80 10.81
C ASN A 253 -11.22 17.77 9.71
N TRP A 254 -10.53 17.26 8.70
CA TRP A 254 -9.89 18.02 7.64
C TRP A 254 -10.85 18.89 6.85
N SER A 255 -12.00 18.36 6.43
CA SER A 255 -12.98 19.13 5.66
C SER A 255 -13.59 20.26 6.49
N GLN A 256 -13.82 20.01 7.78
CA GLN A 256 -14.25 21.04 8.73
C GLN A 256 -13.19 22.14 8.91
N GLU A 257 -11.92 21.79 9.11
CA GLU A 257 -10.84 22.78 9.26
C GLU A 257 -10.62 23.60 7.99
N ARG A 258 -10.71 22.97 6.81
CA ARG A 258 -10.71 23.67 5.51
C ARG A 258 -11.85 24.67 5.40
N ASN A 259 -13.06 24.27 5.80
CA ASN A 259 -14.23 25.15 5.80
C ASN A 259 -14.01 26.35 6.74
N LEU A 260 -13.51 26.11 7.95
CA LEU A 260 -13.18 27.18 8.91
C LEU A 260 -12.13 28.15 8.34
N ARG A 261 -11.05 27.65 7.75
CA ARG A 261 -10.03 28.49 7.10
C ARG A 261 -10.63 29.34 5.98
N ARG A 262 -11.45 28.73 5.11
CA ARG A 262 -12.12 29.42 4.01
C ARG A 262 -13.08 30.50 4.51
N ASP A 263 -13.87 30.19 5.52
CA ASP A 263 -14.84 31.13 6.09
C ASP A 263 -14.13 32.31 6.79
N ARG A 264 -12.97 32.06 7.40
CA ARG A 264 -12.11 33.11 7.97
C ARG A 264 -11.52 33.99 6.89
N LYS A 265 -10.99 33.40 5.81
CA LYS A 265 -10.49 34.16 4.64
C LYS A 265 -11.57 35.07 4.04
N LYS A 266 -12.82 34.61 4.04
CA LYS A 266 -13.99 35.38 3.57
C LYS A 266 -14.52 36.40 4.58
N GLY A 267 -13.95 36.49 5.79
CA GLY A 267 -14.45 37.36 6.85
C GLY A 267 -15.82 36.96 7.42
N MET A 268 -16.25 35.72 7.19
CA MET A 268 -17.56 35.22 7.64
C MET A 268 -17.52 34.62 9.05
N LEU A 269 -16.33 34.35 9.59
CA LEU A 269 -16.15 33.84 10.94
C LEU A 269 -15.98 35.01 11.93
N PRO A 270 -16.89 35.16 12.90
CA PRO A 270 -16.80 36.23 13.91
C PRO A 270 -15.82 35.91 15.04
N ILE A 271 -15.17 34.76 14.99
CA ILE A 271 -14.33 34.21 16.06
C ILE A 271 -12.96 33.80 15.51
N ASP A 272 -11.95 33.82 16.38
CA ASP A 272 -10.65 33.24 16.04
C ASP A 272 -10.71 31.72 16.09
N ILE A 273 -10.39 31.07 14.97
CA ILE A 273 -10.38 29.61 14.83
C ILE A 273 -9.39 28.94 15.80
N PHE A 274 -8.42 29.66 16.33
CA PHE A 274 -7.44 29.12 17.29
C PHE A 274 -7.98 29.10 18.73
N ASP A 275 -9.07 29.80 19.03
CA ASP A 275 -9.80 29.63 20.29
C ASP A 275 -10.70 28.39 20.16
N ILE A 276 -10.18 27.24 20.59
CA ILE A 276 -10.83 25.94 20.41
C ILE A 276 -12.20 25.92 21.07
N SER A 277 -12.34 26.49 22.28
CA SER A 277 -13.61 26.50 23.01
C SER A 277 -14.66 27.28 22.23
N ARG A 278 -14.35 28.54 21.88
CA ARG A 278 -15.31 29.39 21.14
C ARG A 278 -15.63 28.84 19.76
N THR A 279 -14.65 28.23 19.10
CA THR A 279 -14.85 27.60 17.79
C THR A 279 -15.79 26.42 17.89
N ASN A 280 -15.65 25.58 18.91
CA ASN A 280 -16.55 24.45 19.12
C ASN A 280 -17.97 24.92 19.47
N ASP A 281 -18.11 25.96 20.28
CA ASP A 281 -19.41 26.58 20.60
C ASP A 281 -20.09 27.16 19.35
N TRP A 282 -19.32 27.84 18.51
CA TRP A 282 -19.79 28.38 17.23
C TRP A 282 -20.24 27.28 16.27
N LEU A 283 -19.46 26.21 16.14
CA LEU A 283 -19.82 25.06 15.29
C LEU A 283 -21.11 24.39 15.78
N ALA A 284 -21.25 24.21 17.10
CA ALA A 284 -22.48 23.69 17.70
C ALA A 284 -23.67 24.63 17.48
N PHE A 285 -23.46 25.95 17.54
CA PHE A 285 -24.47 26.95 17.20
C PHE A 285 -24.85 26.92 15.73
N GLN A 286 -23.88 26.86 14.82
CA GLN A 286 -24.10 26.80 13.37
C GLN A 286 -24.89 25.55 12.98
N SER A 287 -24.60 24.41 13.60
CA SER A 287 -25.38 23.18 13.38
C SER A 287 -26.82 23.29 13.88
N ARG A 288 -27.08 24.06 14.95
CA ARG A 288 -28.46 24.33 15.41
C ARG A 288 -29.17 25.30 14.48
N LEU A 289 -28.49 26.36 14.06
CA LEU A 289 -29.01 27.34 13.11
C LEU A 289 -29.38 26.70 11.78
N SER A 290 -28.56 25.80 11.24
CA SER A 290 -28.84 25.14 9.95
C SER A 290 -30.17 24.40 9.97
N VAL A 291 -30.47 23.68 11.06
CA VAL A 291 -31.76 22.99 11.26
C VAL A 291 -32.93 23.98 11.31
N VAL A 292 -32.76 25.10 12.04
CA VAL A 292 -33.79 26.15 12.10
C VAL A 292 -34.00 26.79 10.73
N MET A 293 -32.92 27.10 10.02
CA MET A 293 -32.96 27.71 8.69
C MET A 293 -33.60 26.79 7.65
N VAL A 294 -33.33 25.48 7.69
CA VAL A 294 -34.00 24.49 6.84
C VAL A 294 -35.51 24.48 7.12
N ARG A 295 -35.91 24.41 8.39
CA ARG A 295 -37.33 24.45 8.78
C ARG A 295 -38.02 25.76 8.40
N MET A 296 -37.33 26.88 8.55
CA MET A 296 -37.84 28.19 8.13
C MET A 296 -37.98 28.26 6.61
N ARG A 297 -36.99 27.76 5.86
CA ARG A 297 -37.02 27.70 4.39
C ARG A 297 -38.13 26.78 3.90
N GLU A 298 -38.35 25.63 4.52
CA GLU A 298 -39.47 24.73 4.22
C GLU A 298 -40.82 25.40 4.49
N LYS A 299 -41.00 26.04 5.65
CA LYS A 299 -42.23 26.77 5.97
C LYS A 299 -42.47 27.94 5.01
N TRP A 300 -41.42 28.66 4.65
CA TRP A 300 -41.50 29.78 3.72
C TRP A 300 -41.79 29.32 2.28
N LEU A 301 -41.13 28.26 1.82
CA LEU A 301 -41.41 27.61 0.54
C LEU A 301 -42.83 27.05 0.52
N HIS A 302 -43.28 26.39 1.58
CA HIS A 302 -44.64 25.88 1.70
C HIS A 302 -45.67 27.02 1.65
N LYS A 303 -45.45 28.11 2.38
CA LYS A 303 -46.31 29.31 2.30
C LYS A 303 -46.35 29.90 0.88
N ARG A 304 -45.20 30.01 0.20
CA ARG A 304 -45.14 30.50 -1.19
C ARG A 304 -45.79 29.55 -2.18
N VAL A 305 -45.59 28.23 -2.04
CA VAL A 305 -46.21 27.21 -2.89
C VAL A 305 -47.72 27.20 -2.70
N VAL A 306 -48.22 27.34 -1.46
CA VAL A 306 -49.65 27.47 -1.17
C VAL A 306 -50.22 28.77 -1.75
N ALA A 307 -49.52 29.89 -1.61
CA ALA A 307 -49.94 31.17 -2.19
C ALA A 307 -49.94 31.16 -3.73
N MET A 308 -48.99 30.47 -4.35
CA MET A 308 -48.88 30.34 -5.82
C MET A 308 -49.74 29.19 -6.37
N ARG A 309 -50.29 28.32 -5.52
CA ARG A 309 -51.14 27.18 -5.91
C ARG A 309 -52.28 27.58 -6.84
N PRO A 310 -53.11 28.61 -6.59
CA PRO A 310 -54.18 28.98 -7.51
C PRO A 310 -53.70 29.44 -8.90
N LEU A 311 -52.49 29.99 -9.00
CA LEU A 311 -51.91 30.43 -10.28
C LEU A 311 -51.26 29.27 -11.06
N VAL A 312 -50.62 28.34 -10.35
CA VAL A 312 -49.85 27.26 -10.97
C VAL A 312 -50.70 26.01 -11.20
N HIS A 313 -51.74 25.79 -10.40
CA HIS A 313 -52.60 24.60 -10.48
C HIS A 313 -53.25 24.39 -11.86
N PRO A 314 -53.81 25.40 -12.55
CA PRO A 314 -54.39 25.20 -13.88
C PRO A 314 -53.34 24.74 -14.90
N VAL A 315 -52.15 25.35 -14.88
CA VAL A 315 -51.03 25.01 -15.78
C VAL A 315 -50.49 23.61 -15.47
N PHE A 316 -50.38 23.28 -14.19
CA PHE A 316 -49.88 21.98 -13.74
C PHE A 316 -50.86 20.85 -14.07
N VAL A 317 -52.17 21.07 -13.97
CA VAL A 317 -53.19 20.09 -14.40
C VAL A 317 -53.08 19.81 -15.89
N VAL A 318 -52.94 20.84 -16.73
CA VAL A 318 -52.75 20.67 -18.18
C VAL A 318 -51.44 19.92 -18.47
N TYR A 319 -50.36 20.24 -17.77
CA TYR A 319 -49.08 19.56 -17.90
C TYR A 319 -49.16 18.08 -17.51
N VAL A 320 -49.75 17.77 -16.35
CA VAL A 320 -49.91 16.39 -15.86
C VAL A 320 -50.83 15.58 -16.79
N TRP A 321 -51.88 16.19 -17.31
CA TRP A 321 -52.76 15.56 -18.30
C TRP A 321 -52.00 15.24 -19.59
N ASN A 322 -51.25 16.19 -20.14
CA ASN A 322 -50.40 15.97 -21.33
C ASN A 322 -49.34 14.89 -21.09
N PHE A 323 -48.73 14.87 -19.90
CA PHE A 323 -47.74 13.87 -19.53
C PHE A 323 -48.36 12.47 -19.42
N ARG A 324 -49.53 12.35 -18.77
CA ARG A 324 -50.28 11.08 -18.68
C ARG A 324 -50.76 10.61 -20.05
N LEU A 325 -51.26 11.52 -20.89
CA LEU A 325 -51.68 11.22 -22.25
C LEU A 325 -50.50 10.72 -23.09
N ARG A 326 -49.33 11.38 -23.04
CA ARG A 326 -48.10 10.91 -23.71
C ARG A 326 -47.67 9.55 -23.19
N LYS A 327 -47.76 9.30 -21.88
CA LYS A 327 -47.44 8.00 -21.30
C LYS A 327 -48.38 6.90 -21.80
N VAL A 328 -49.69 7.13 -21.80
CA VAL A 328 -50.70 6.21 -22.34
C VAL A 328 -50.52 5.97 -23.84
N LEU A 329 -50.30 7.02 -24.62
CA LEU A 329 -50.02 6.90 -26.05
C LEU A 329 -48.73 6.10 -26.28
N SER A 330 -47.67 6.36 -25.51
CA SER A 330 -46.42 5.62 -25.62
C SER A 330 -46.60 4.14 -25.26
N THR A 331 -47.35 3.80 -24.21
CA THR A 331 -47.55 2.39 -23.81
C THR A 331 -48.45 1.65 -24.79
N GLN A 332 -49.52 2.28 -25.27
CA GLN A 332 -50.44 1.67 -26.25
C GLN A 332 -49.80 1.53 -27.63
N LEU A 333 -49.09 2.57 -28.12
CA LEU A 333 -48.37 2.51 -29.40
C LEU A 333 -47.22 1.52 -29.35
N ASN A 334 -46.45 1.48 -28.26
CA ASN A 334 -45.34 0.55 -28.13
C ASN A 334 -45.84 -0.90 -28.00
N ALA A 335 -46.95 -1.16 -27.29
CA ALA A 335 -47.58 -2.48 -27.27
C ALA A 335 -48.07 -2.92 -28.66
N ALA A 336 -48.74 -2.02 -29.41
CA ALA A 336 -49.18 -2.29 -30.77
C ALA A 336 -47.99 -2.52 -31.74
N TRP A 337 -46.90 -1.77 -31.56
CA TRP A 337 -45.69 -1.90 -32.38
C TRP A 337 -44.93 -3.19 -32.09
N ILE A 338 -44.80 -3.57 -30.81
CA ILE A 338 -44.22 -4.85 -30.39
C ILE A 338 -45.06 -6.01 -30.92
N ALA A 339 -46.40 -5.96 -30.82
CA ALA A 339 -47.27 -7.00 -31.35
C ALA A 339 -47.16 -7.16 -32.88
N ARG A 340 -47.08 -6.05 -33.63
CA ARG A 340 -46.85 -6.08 -35.09
C ARG A 340 -45.48 -6.64 -35.45
N ARG A 341 -44.44 -6.22 -34.74
CA ARG A 341 -43.07 -6.65 -34.99
C ARG A 341 -42.87 -8.12 -34.62
N ALA A 342 -43.48 -8.58 -33.52
CA ALA A 342 -43.49 -10.00 -33.15
C ALA A 342 -44.20 -10.85 -34.22
N LYS A 343 -45.37 -10.41 -34.72
CA LYS A 343 -46.08 -11.11 -35.80
C LYS A 343 -45.26 -11.19 -37.09
N PHE A 344 -44.59 -10.11 -37.47
CA PHE A 344 -43.73 -10.07 -38.66
C PHE A 344 -42.47 -10.93 -38.50
N VAL A 345 -41.85 -10.89 -37.32
CA VAL A 345 -40.69 -11.75 -36.98
C VAL A 345 -41.10 -13.22 -36.97
N ASP A 346 -42.23 -13.60 -36.37
CA ASP A 346 -42.70 -15.00 -36.38
C ASP A 346 -43.01 -15.51 -37.78
N GLN A 347 -43.64 -14.68 -38.63
CA GLN A 347 -43.90 -15.03 -40.03
C GLN A 347 -42.60 -15.21 -40.83
N THR A 348 -41.63 -14.33 -40.61
CA THR A 348 -40.32 -14.37 -41.29
C THR A 348 -39.47 -15.54 -40.78
N VAL A 349 -39.44 -15.75 -39.46
CA VAL A 349 -38.72 -16.87 -38.83
C VAL A 349 -39.31 -18.19 -39.27
N ASN A 350 -40.64 -18.35 -39.35
CA ASN A 350 -41.26 -19.58 -39.85
C ASN A 350 -40.95 -19.86 -41.32
N ALA A 351 -40.91 -18.81 -42.17
CA ALA A 351 -40.52 -18.95 -43.58
C ALA A 351 -39.04 -19.35 -43.75
N VAL A 352 -38.16 -18.78 -42.92
CA VAL A 352 -36.70 -18.99 -43.02
C VAL A 352 -36.25 -20.26 -42.28
N ARG A 353 -37.00 -20.73 -41.27
CA ARG A 353 -36.72 -21.94 -40.47
C ARG A 353 -36.65 -23.21 -41.31
N GLY A 354 -37.44 -23.30 -42.38
CA GLY A 354 -37.37 -24.42 -43.33
C GLY A 354 -36.05 -24.46 -44.12
N ILE A 355 -35.52 -23.28 -44.45
CA ILE A 355 -34.31 -23.10 -45.27
C ILE A 355 -33.03 -23.26 -44.41
N LEU A 356 -33.04 -22.75 -43.18
CA LEU A 356 -31.85 -22.75 -42.31
C LEU A 356 -31.66 -24.04 -41.49
N ARG A 357 -32.66 -24.92 -41.42
CA ARG A 357 -32.60 -26.16 -40.61
C ARG A 357 -31.38 -27.03 -40.91
N PRO A 358 -31.03 -27.31 -42.19
CA PRO A 358 -29.86 -28.10 -42.53
C PRO A 358 -28.56 -27.40 -42.17
N ALA A 359 -28.43 -26.11 -42.48
CA ALA A 359 -27.23 -25.32 -42.20
C ALA A 359 -26.97 -25.14 -40.69
N MET A 360 -28.02 -24.92 -39.90
CA MET A 360 -27.92 -24.84 -38.44
C MET A 360 -27.51 -26.18 -37.83
N ALA A 361 -28.03 -27.31 -38.33
CA ALA A 361 -27.62 -28.63 -37.87
C ALA A 361 -26.12 -28.88 -38.12
N THR A 362 -25.62 -28.50 -39.30
CA THR A 362 -24.18 -28.60 -39.64
C THR A 362 -23.32 -27.68 -38.77
N CYS A 363 -23.75 -26.44 -38.53
CA CYS A 363 -23.02 -25.51 -37.66
C CYS A 363 -23.00 -25.95 -36.19
N ILE A 364 -24.12 -26.45 -35.66
CA ILE A 364 -24.19 -26.97 -34.29
C ILE A 364 -23.28 -28.19 -34.14
N TRP A 365 -23.27 -29.09 -35.13
CA TRP A 365 -22.39 -30.24 -35.12
C TRP A 365 -20.92 -29.83 -35.16
N ARG A 366 -20.52 -28.92 -36.05
CA ARG A 366 -19.14 -28.38 -36.10
C ARG A 366 -18.73 -27.72 -34.79
N ARG A 367 -19.62 -26.92 -34.18
CA ARG A 367 -19.32 -26.23 -32.91
C ARG A 367 -19.19 -27.21 -31.74
N ARG A 368 -20.01 -28.27 -31.70
CA ARG A 368 -19.87 -29.34 -30.70
C ARG A 368 -18.59 -30.15 -30.90
N PHE A 369 -18.24 -30.45 -32.15
CA PHE A 369 -17.01 -31.16 -32.50
C PHE A 369 -15.76 -30.36 -32.15
N SER A 370 -15.67 -29.07 -32.53
CA SER A 370 -14.54 -28.21 -32.16
C SER A 370 -14.40 -28.02 -30.65
N LYS A 371 -15.52 -27.94 -29.91
CA LYS A 371 -15.49 -27.84 -28.45
C LYS A 371 -14.99 -29.12 -27.79
N ALA A 372 -15.33 -30.29 -28.34
CA ALA A 372 -14.81 -31.57 -27.89
C ALA A 372 -13.31 -31.73 -28.21
N LEU A 373 -12.87 -31.27 -29.40
CA LEU A 373 -11.46 -31.31 -29.79
C LEU A 373 -10.59 -30.46 -28.86
N ALA A 374 -11.02 -29.22 -28.58
CA ALA A 374 -10.32 -28.30 -27.69
C ALA A 374 -10.19 -28.79 -26.24
N SER A 375 -11.10 -29.66 -25.78
CA SER A 375 -11.00 -30.27 -24.44
C SER A 375 -10.04 -31.46 -24.38
N VAL A 376 -9.74 -32.11 -25.51
CA VAL A 376 -8.93 -33.33 -25.57
C VAL A 376 -7.48 -33.03 -25.95
N GLU A 377 -7.24 -31.95 -26.70
CA GLU A 377 -5.92 -31.53 -27.19
C GLU A 377 -4.87 -31.30 -26.07
N PRO A 378 -5.18 -30.66 -24.93
CA PRO A 378 -4.22 -30.46 -23.85
C PRO A 378 -3.82 -31.77 -23.16
N GLU A 379 -4.78 -32.68 -22.95
CA GLU A 379 -4.49 -33.99 -22.35
C GLU A 379 -3.65 -34.88 -23.27
N MET A 380 -3.91 -34.84 -24.58
CA MET A 380 -3.10 -35.59 -25.56
C MET A 380 -1.69 -35.02 -25.64
N TYR A 381 -1.54 -33.68 -25.64
CA TYR A 381 -0.23 -33.02 -25.64
C TYR A 381 0.57 -33.38 -24.39
N TRP A 382 0.00 -33.24 -23.19
CA TRP A 382 0.73 -33.53 -21.95
C TRP A 382 1.05 -35.02 -21.78
N LYS A 383 0.15 -35.93 -22.19
CA LYS A 383 0.44 -37.38 -22.19
C LYS A 383 1.54 -37.76 -23.19
N ALA A 384 1.61 -37.08 -24.34
CA ALA A 384 2.70 -37.25 -25.29
C ALA A 384 4.00 -36.67 -24.73
N TYR A 385 3.98 -35.46 -24.20
CA TYR A 385 5.17 -34.79 -23.64
C TYR A 385 5.83 -35.61 -22.51
N ILE A 386 5.04 -36.08 -21.54
CA ILE A 386 5.52 -36.91 -20.41
C ILE A 386 6.13 -38.24 -20.89
N ARG A 387 5.59 -38.80 -21.98
CA ARG A 387 6.10 -40.06 -22.55
C ARG A 387 7.43 -39.90 -23.29
N TRP A 388 7.73 -38.70 -23.78
CA TRP A 388 8.92 -38.42 -24.60
C TRP A 388 10.06 -37.77 -23.80
N HIS A 389 9.78 -37.27 -22.60
CA HIS A 389 10.75 -36.59 -21.72
C HIS A 389 10.64 -37.08 -20.26
N PRO A 390 10.95 -38.36 -19.96
CA PRO A 390 10.86 -38.91 -18.60
C PRO A 390 11.92 -38.33 -17.65
N GLU A 391 13.10 -37.98 -18.16
CA GLU A 391 14.22 -37.41 -17.37
C GLU A 391 13.91 -36.03 -16.75
N ASP A 392 13.04 -35.23 -17.39
CA ASP A 392 12.66 -33.89 -16.91
C ASP A 392 11.65 -33.92 -15.75
N VAL A 393 11.01 -35.07 -15.51
CA VAL A 393 9.97 -35.24 -14.47
C VAL A 393 10.58 -35.67 -13.14
N GLU A 394 11.67 -36.45 -13.16
CA GLU A 394 12.34 -36.91 -11.94
C GLU A 394 13.23 -35.83 -11.30
N SER A 395 13.82 -34.91 -12.07
CA SER A 395 14.62 -33.80 -11.52
C SER A 395 13.80 -32.66 -10.88
N GLN A 396 12.51 -32.54 -11.21
CA GLN A 396 11.65 -31.47 -10.73
C GLN A 396 11.05 -31.69 -9.33
N VAL A 397 11.04 -32.94 -8.83
CA VAL A 397 10.35 -33.28 -7.58
C VAL A 397 11.26 -33.14 -6.35
N GLU A 398 12.60 -33.19 -6.51
CA GLU A 398 13.53 -33.16 -5.37
C GLU A 398 14.20 -31.79 -5.10
N GLU A 399 14.24 -30.83 -6.03
CA GLU A 399 15.01 -29.57 -5.84
C GLU A 399 14.20 -28.33 -5.40
N VAL A 400 12.88 -28.42 -5.28
CA VAL A 400 12.04 -27.22 -5.04
C VAL A 400 12.00 -26.78 -3.56
N ASN A 401 12.51 -27.57 -2.62
CA ASN A 401 12.41 -27.28 -1.17
C ASN A 401 13.70 -26.82 -0.48
N THR A 402 14.84 -26.72 -1.17
CA THR A 402 16.14 -26.44 -0.52
C THR A 402 16.82 -25.15 -0.99
N LEU A 403 16.19 -24.39 -1.88
CA LEU A 403 16.78 -23.18 -2.45
C LEU A 403 16.42 -21.93 -1.63
N LEU A 404 17.39 -21.51 -0.81
CA LEU A 404 17.59 -20.20 -0.15
C LEU A 404 17.46 -20.18 1.39
N SER A 405 18.36 -20.89 2.07
CA SER A 405 18.80 -20.47 3.41
C SER A 405 19.77 -19.28 3.28
N ILE A 406 19.24 -18.05 3.25
CA ILE A 406 20.04 -16.85 3.55
C ILE A 406 19.94 -16.67 5.07
N GLY A 407 20.60 -17.56 5.80
CA GLY A 407 20.33 -17.75 7.22
C GLY A 407 21.54 -18.22 7.99
N ALA A 408 22.71 -17.64 7.74
CA ALA A 408 23.82 -17.64 8.68
C ALA A 408 24.83 -16.58 8.24
N PHE A 409 25.37 -15.86 9.23
CA PHE A 409 26.60 -15.12 9.08
C PHE A 409 27.72 -16.17 8.96
N ASP A 410 28.01 -16.63 7.74
CA ASP A 410 29.24 -17.39 7.52
C ASP A 410 30.39 -16.37 7.51
N ASP A 411 31.33 -16.57 8.43
CA ASP A 411 32.50 -15.72 8.69
C ASP A 411 33.59 -15.86 7.61
N ASP A 412 33.24 -16.26 6.39
CA ASP A 412 34.19 -16.35 5.29
C ASP A 412 34.20 -15.06 4.45
N GLU A 413 35.39 -14.46 4.47
CA GLU A 413 35.91 -13.24 3.79
C GLU A 413 35.42 -11.86 4.27
#